data_AF-A0A0W1R755-F1
#
_entry.id   AF-A0A0W1R755-F1
#
_cell.length_a   1.000
_cell.length_b   1.000
_cell.length_c   1.000
_cell.angle_alpha   90.00
_cell.angle_beta   90.00
_cell.angle_gamma   90.00
#
_symmetry.space_group_name_H-M   'P 1'
#
loop_
_entity.id
_entity.type
_entity.pdbx_description
1 polymer ?
#
loop_
_entity_poly.entity_id
_entity_poly.type
_entity_poly.pdbx_seq_one_letter_code
_entity_poly.pdbx_strand_id
1 'polypeptide(L)'
;MSRSLLSDILQPIAVVTAVFLLLVVVSGVWPPMVAIESGSMDPNMQKGDMVVITATDRFSGGTADAVGVVTTDDDGEYQRFVGDGDVIIYNAPNRETPIIHRARFRVEAGENWFDRANESFLPAGVDSCEELRNCPAPYDGYVTMGDANGVYDQAKGIAPVVKEEWVRAKAGLRIPCLGWLRLVAEGSESVSDVSCW
;
A
#
# COMPACT_ATOMS: atom_id res chain seq x y z
N MET A 1 -12.85 8.83 -45.48
CA MET A 1 -13.01 8.28 -44.13
C MET A 1 -14.38 8.67 -43.61
N SER A 2 -15.30 7.72 -43.49
CA SER A 2 -16.68 7.98 -43.07
C SER A 2 -16.71 8.49 -41.63
N ARG A 3 -17.59 9.47 -41.34
CA ARG A 3 -17.81 10.01 -39.99
C ARG A 3 -18.12 8.94 -38.92
N SER A 4 -18.55 7.74 -39.30
CA SER A 4 -18.82 6.65 -38.36
C SER A 4 -17.53 6.13 -37.72
N LEU A 5 -16.51 5.75 -38.49
CA LEU A 5 -15.25 5.20 -37.96
C LEU A 5 -14.54 6.13 -36.96
N LEU A 6 -14.58 7.44 -37.20
CA LEU A 6 -14.03 8.44 -36.27
C LEU A 6 -14.83 8.51 -34.97
N SER A 7 -16.16 8.49 -35.05
CA SER A 7 -17.02 8.52 -33.85
C SER A 7 -16.91 7.21 -33.06
N ASP A 8 -16.84 6.09 -33.76
CA ASP A 8 -16.75 4.73 -33.21
C ASP A 8 -15.44 4.49 -32.45
N ILE A 9 -14.35 5.19 -32.81
CA ILE A 9 -13.06 5.15 -32.10
C ILE A 9 -12.97 6.23 -31.02
N LEU A 10 -13.42 7.45 -31.31
CA LEU A 10 -13.32 8.57 -30.36
C LEU A 10 -14.21 8.37 -29.14
N GLN A 11 -15.38 7.74 -29.30
CA GLN A 11 -16.33 7.56 -28.20
C GLN A 11 -15.79 6.63 -27.09
N PRO A 12 -15.26 5.43 -27.37
CA PRO A 12 -14.61 4.60 -26.34
C PRO A 12 -13.45 5.32 -25.64
N ILE A 13 -12.59 6.01 -26.40
CA ILE A 13 -11.46 6.76 -25.84
C ILE A 13 -11.97 7.86 -24.89
N ALA A 14 -13.00 8.61 -25.31
CA ALA A 14 -13.59 9.66 -24.49
C ALA A 14 -14.22 9.09 -23.21
N VAL A 15 -14.93 7.96 -23.29
CA VAL A 15 -15.52 7.31 -22.12
C VAL A 15 -14.44 6.81 -21.15
N VAL A 16 -13.42 6.10 -21.64
CA VAL A 16 -12.30 5.62 -20.82
C VAL A 16 -11.57 6.78 -20.15
N THR A 17 -11.29 7.86 -20.91
CA THR A 17 -10.66 9.07 -20.38
C THR A 17 -11.53 9.72 -19.31
N ALA A 18 -12.84 9.84 -19.53
CA ALA A 18 -13.76 10.43 -18.56
C ALA A 18 -13.83 9.60 -17.26
N VAL A 19 -13.91 8.28 -17.36
CA VAL A 19 -13.89 7.38 -16.19
C VAL A 19 -12.56 7.51 -15.44
N PHE A 20 -11.44 7.55 -16.16
CA PHE A 20 -10.13 7.67 -15.54
C PHE A 20 -9.94 9.03 -14.84
N LEU A 21 -10.36 10.14 -15.47
CA LEU A 21 -10.35 11.46 -14.84
C LEU A 21 -11.27 11.51 -13.61
N LEU A 22 -12.44 10.87 -13.67
CA LEU A 22 -13.32 10.74 -12.51
C LEU A 22 -12.61 10.00 -11.37
N LEU A 23 -11.91 8.90 -11.65
CA LEU A 23 -11.12 8.19 -10.64
C LEU A 23 -10.04 9.09 -10.03
N VAL A 24 -9.34 9.90 -10.82
CA VAL A 24 -8.33 10.86 -10.31
C VAL A 24 -8.96 11.90 -9.39
N VAL A 25 -10.10 12.47 -9.78
CA VAL A 25 -10.81 13.46 -8.96
C VAL A 25 -11.30 12.86 -7.64
N VAL A 26 -11.89 11.67 -7.69
CA VAL A 26 -12.43 10.98 -6.50
C VAL A 26 -11.30 10.50 -5.58
N SER A 27 -10.23 9.94 -6.14
CA SER A 27 -9.10 9.42 -5.38
C SER A 27 -8.20 10.52 -4.81
N GLY A 28 -8.09 11.67 -5.50
CA GLY A 28 -7.17 12.73 -5.12
C GLY A 28 -5.69 12.39 -5.38
N VAL A 29 -5.39 11.30 -6.08
CA VAL A 29 -4.02 10.85 -6.37
C VAL A 29 -3.84 10.50 -7.84
N TRP A 30 -2.61 10.64 -8.29
CA TRP A 30 -2.18 10.23 -9.63
C TRP A 30 -0.94 9.34 -9.52
N PRO A 31 -0.93 8.13 -10.11
CA PRO A 31 -2.07 7.46 -10.75
C PRO A 31 -3.13 7.01 -9.71
N PRO A 32 -4.41 6.86 -10.08
CA PRO A 32 -5.47 6.48 -9.14
C PRO A 32 -5.49 4.98 -8.83
N MET A 33 -4.65 4.19 -9.50
CA MET A 33 -4.59 2.73 -9.38
C MET A 33 -3.16 2.23 -9.53
N VAL A 34 -2.83 1.13 -8.84
CA VAL A 34 -1.54 0.45 -8.90
C VAL A 34 -1.72 -1.05 -9.09
N ALA A 35 -0.79 -1.70 -9.78
CA ALA A 35 -0.76 -3.14 -9.93
C ALA A 35 0.14 -3.74 -8.83
N ILE A 36 -0.27 -4.87 -8.26
CA ILE A 36 0.48 -5.55 -7.22
C ILE A 36 1.53 -6.47 -7.85
N GLU A 37 2.80 -6.24 -7.51
CA GLU A 37 3.94 -6.93 -8.11
C GLU A 37 4.49 -8.08 -7.27
N SER A 38 4.09 -8.19 -6.00
CA SER A 38 4.62 -9.19 -5.07
C SER A 38 3.56 -9.74 -4.12
N GLY A 39 3.80 -10.95 -3.58
CA GLY A 39 2.93 -11.61 -2.61
C GLY A 39 3.14 -11.19 -1.14
N SER A 40 3.81 -10.06 -0.86
CA SER A 40 4.03 -9.63 0.53
C SER A 40 2.74 -9.28 1.28
N MET A 41 1.63 -9.09 0.54
CA MET A 41 0.31 -8.79 1.06
C MET A 41 -0.67 -9.97 0.95
N ASP A 42 -0.20 -11.18 0.65
CA ASP A 42 -1.05 -12.37 0.61
C ASP A 42 -1.65 -12.68 1.99
N PRO A 43 -2.90 -13.18 2.07
CA PRO A 43 -3.85 -13.42 0.98
C PRO A 43 -4.69 -12.17 0.60
N ASN A 44 -4.45 -11.03 1.26
CA ASN A 44 -5.32 -9.85 1.19
C ASN A 44 -5.18 -9.07 -0.13
N MET A 45 -3.97 -9.06 -0.70
CA MET A 45 -3.69 -8.57 -2.06
C MET A 45 -2.65 -9.47 -2.71
N GLN A 46 -3.01 -10.02 -3.86
CA GLN A 46 -2.18 -10.98 -4.58
C GLN A 46 -1.47 -10.31 -5.75
N LYS A 47 -0.35 -10.90 -6.14
CA LYS A 47 0.36 -10.51 -7.36
C LYS A 47 -0.61 -10.54 -8.56
N GLY A 48 -0.61 -9.48 -9.36
CA GLY A 48 -1.50 -9.32 -10.49
C GLY A 48 -2.86 -8.70 -10.16
N ASP A 49 -3.14 -8.38 -8.90
CA ASP A 49 -4.31 -7.56 -8.55
C ASP A 49 -4.10 -6.09 -8.96
N MET A 50 -5.19 -5.40 -9.28
CA MET A 50 -5.21 -3.94 -9.41
C MET A 50 -5.85 -3.34 -8.17
N VAL A 51 -5.24 -2.32 -7.59
CA VAL A 51 -5.77 -1.64 -6.41
C VAL A 51 -6.02 -0.17 -6.74
N VAL A 52 -7.26 0.27 -6.57
CA VAL A 52 -7.61 1.69 -6.55
C VAL A 52 -7.08 2.29 -5.26
N ILE A 53 -6.33 3.37 -5.36
CA ILE A 53 -5.71 4.06 -4.22
C ILE A 53 -6.30 5.45 -4.06
N THR A 54 -6.24 6.01 -2.86
CA THR A 54 -6.75 7.36 -2.56
C THR A 54 -5.73 8.16 -1.76
N ALA A 55 -5.82 9.49 -1.79
CA ALA A 55 -5.08 10.34 -0.85
C ALA A 55 -5.44 9.96 0.59
N THR A 56 -4.52 10.20 1.53
CA THR A 56 -4.66 9.75 2.92
C THR A 56 -5.80 10.45 3.65
N ASP A 57 -6.08 11.70 3.29
CA ASP A 57 -7.19 12.54 3.78
C ASP A 57 -8.56 12.14 3.20
N ARG A 58 -8.62 11.19 2.26
CA ARG A 58 -9.86 10.71 1.65
C ARG A 58 -10.33 9.44 2.34
N PHE A 59 -11.63 9.39 2.64
CA PHE A 59 -12.32 8.22 3.19
C PHE A 59 -11.61 7.64 4.43
N SER A 60 -11.07 8.51 5.29
CA SER A 60 -10.43 8.13 6.54
C SER A 60 -11.43 7.54 7.53
N GLY A 61 -10.96 6.57 8.33
CA GLY A 61 -11.71 6.06 9.47
C GLY A 61 -11.87 7.13 10.55
N GLY A 62 -12.85 6.95 11.44
CA GLY A 62 -13.14 7.91 12.52
C GLY A 62 -11.99 8.10 13.51
N THR A 63 -11.08 7.14 13.58
CA THR A 63 -9.91 7.08 14.46
C THR A 63 -8.60 7.40 13.74
N ALA A 64 -8.68 7.88 12.49
CA ALA A 64 -7.50 8.22 11.73
C ALA A 64 -6.70 9.34 12.41
N ASP A 65 -5.38 9.25 12.30
CA ASP A 65 -4.48 10.28 12.79
C ASP A 65 -4.57 11.59 11.98
N ALA A 66 -3.69 12.55 12.32
CA ALA A 66 -3.68 13.87 11.71
C ALA A 66 -3.47 13.86 10.18
N VAL A 67 -2.90 12.79 9.62
CA VAL A 67 -2.68 12.64 8.17
C VAL A 67 -3.66 11.67 7.52
N GLY A 68 -4.64 11.16 8.28
CA GLY A 68 -5.74 10.36 7.77
C GLY A 68 -5.44 8.86 7.69
N VAL A 69 -4.42 8.36 8.41
CA VAL A 69 -4.09 6.93 8.48
C VAL A 69 -4.64 6.33 9.76
N VAL A 70 -5.30 5.18 9.64
CA VAL A 70 -5.68 4.33 10.79
C VAL A 70 -4.67 3.19 10.92
N THR A 71 -4.16 2.93 12.12
CA THR A 71 -3.22 1.83 12.37
C THR A 71 -3.93 0.59 12.93
N THR A 72 -3.27 -0.57 12.88
CA THR A 72 -3.82 -1.82 13.42
C THR A 72 -3.99 -1.81 14.94
N ASP A 73 -3.25 -0.99 15.67
CA ASP A 73 -3.31 -0.88 17.14
C ASP A 73 -4.43 0.03 17.65
N ASP A 74 -5.24 0.58 16.75
CA ASP A 74 -6.46 1.31 17.08
C ASP A 74 -7.60 0.35 17.53
N ASP A 75 -8.63 0.89 18.20
CA ASP A 75 -9.68 0.15 18.96
C ASP A 75 -10.58 -0.83 18.15
N GLY A 76 -10.19 -1.20 16.92
CA GLY A 76 -10.63 -2.42 16.25
C GLY A 76 -11.91 -2.34 15.43
N GLU A 77 -12.53 -1.16 15.30
CA GLU A 77 -13.75 -1.00 14.49
C GLU A 77 -13.46 -0.68 13.01
N TYR A 78 -12.24 -0.21 12.69
CA TYR A 78 -11.84 0.14 11.34
C TYR A 78 -11.09 -1.00 10.65
N GLN A 79 -11.66 -1.49 9.55
CA GLN A 79 -11.05 -2.54 8.72
C GLN A 79 -10.80 -2.06 7.30
N ARG A 80 -9.62 -2.41 6.78
CA ARG A 80 -9.28 -2.30 5.37
C ARG A 80 -8.93 -3.67 4.82
N PHE A 81 -9.68 -4.08 3.80
CA PHE A 81 -9.67 -5.46 3.30
C PHE A 81 -10.10 -6.43 4.41
N VAL A 82 -9.32 -7.46 4.71
CA VAL A 82 -9.63 -8.48 5.73
C VAL A 82 -8.97 -8.17 7.09
N GLY A 83 -8.15 -7.11 7.18
CA GLY A 83 -7.39 -6.78 8.38
C GLY A 83 -7.68 -5.40 8.91
N ASP A 84 -7.31 -5.18 10.18
CA ASP A 84 -7.50 -3.90 10.86
C ASP A 84 -6.45 -2.87 10.41
N GLY A 85 -6.84 -1.60 10.45
CA GLY A 85 -6.00 -0.50 10.01
C GLY A 85 -5.83 -0.39 8.48
N ASP A 86 -5.26 0.72 8.07
CA ASP A 86 -5.00 1.06 6.68
C ASP A 86 -3.80 0.30 6.10
N VAL A 87 -3.88 0.02 4.80
CA VAL A 87 -2.72 -0.35 3.99
C VAL A 87 -2.27 0.90 3.24
N ILE A 88 -1.00 1.27 3.44
CA ILE A 88 -0.43 2.51 2.91
C ILE A 88 0.57 2.21 1.80
N ILE A 89 0.63 3.11 0.82
CA ILE A 89 1.61 3.11 -0.26
C ILE A 89 2.63 4.19 0.08
N TYR A 90 3.91 3.85 0.15
CA TYR A 90 4.96 4.80 0.54
C TYR A 90 6.28 4.58 -0.21
N ASN A 91 7.08 5.64 -0.28
CA ASN A 91 8.42 5.59 -0.87
C ASN A 91 9.48 5.46 0.22
N ALA A 92 10.10 4.29 0.34
CA ALA A 92 11.24 4.12 1.23
C ALA A 92 12.53 4.71 0.63
N PRO A 93 13.46 5.21 1.46
CA PRO A 93 14.76 5.67 0.98
C PRO A 93 15.52 4.52 0.32
N ASN A 94 16.25 4.84 -0.75
CA ASN A 94 17.04 3.88 -1.55
C ASN A 94 16.20 2.81 -2.27
N ARG A 95 14.91 3.08 -2.51
CA ARG A 95 14.06 2.25 -3.38
C ARG A 95 13.36 3.12 -4.41
N GLU A 96 13.36 2.66 -5.65
CA GLU A 96 12.64 3.32 -6.73
C GLU A 96 11.15 2.93 -6.74
N THR A 97 10.87 1.65 -6.50
CA THR A 97 9.51 1.12 -6.46
C THR A 97 8.86 1.40 -5.10
N PRO A 98 7.66 2.01 -5.07
CA PRO A 98 6.87 2.18 -3.86
C PRO A 98 6.55 0.83 -3.19
N ILE A 99 6.40 0.86 -1.87
CA ILE A 99 5.98 -0.30 -1.07
C ILE A 99 4.53 -0.11 -0.67
N ILE A 100 3.75 -1.19 -0.69
CA ILE A 100 2.36 -1.24 -0.23
C ILE A 100 2.26 -2.21 0.94
N HIS A 101 2.18 -1.73 2.17
CA HIS A 101 2.11 -2.56 3.38
C HIS A 101 1.16 -1.96 4.42
N ARG A 102 0.76 -2.77 5.41
CA ARG A 102 -0.16 -2.35 6.47
C ARG A 102 0.54 -1.48 7.50
N ALA A 103 -0.10 -0.37 7.87
CA ALA A 103 0.33 0.48 8.98
C ALA A 103 -0.03 -0.21 10.29
N ARG A 104 0.96 -0.71 11.02
CA ARG A 104 0.73 -1.51 12.23
C ARG A 104 0.49 -0.62 13.43
N PHE A 105 1.35 0.37 13.63
CA PHE A 105 1.24 1.37 14.70
C PHE A 105 2.13 2.58 14.39
N ARG A 106 1.80 3.73 14.98
CA ARG A 106 2.56 4.98 14.87
C ARG A 106 3.53 5.13 16.05
N VAL A 107 4.74 5.63 15.81
CA VAL A 107 5.80 5.84 16.80
C VAL A 107 6.34 7.27 16.72
N GLU A 108 6.89 7.75 17.84
CA GLU A 108 7.53 9.05 17.97
C GLU A 108 9.08 8.94 17.94
N ALA A 109 9.76 10.02 17.60
CA ALA A 109 11.22 10.10 17.61
C ALA A 109 11.78 9.74 19.00
N GLY A 110 12.70 8.78 19.03
CA GLY A 110 13.33 8.24 20.24
C GLY A 110 12.51 7.18 20.95
N GLU A 111 11.33 6.81 20.44
CA GLU A 111 10.49 5.78 21.06
C GLU A 111 11.14 4.39 20.92
N ASN A 112 11.16 3.65 22.03
CA ASN A 112 11.44 2.22 22.01
C ASN A 112 10.21 1.47 21.47
N TRP A 113 10.18 1.29 20.14
CA TRP A 113 9.05 0.61 19.51
C TRP A 113 9.05 -0.90 19.71
N PHE A 114 10.14 -1.50 20.21
CA PHE A 114 10.17 -2.92 20.60
C PHE A 114 9.11 -3.22 21.68
N ASP A 115 8.93 -2.31 22.63
CA ASP A 115 7.98 -2.49 23.75
C ASP A 115 6.51 -2.54 23.30
N ARG A 116 6.21 -2.02 22.11
CA ARG A 116 4.87 -2.05 21.49
C ARG A 116 4.73 -3.12 20.42
N ALA A 117 5.84 -3.63 19.93
CA ALA A 117 5.86 -4.62 18.88
C ALA A 117 5.18 -5.91 19.37
N ASN A 118 4.44 -6.57 18.48
CA ASN A 118 4.02 -7.94 18.73
C ASN A 118 5.25 -8.85 18.58
N GLU A 119 5.61 -9.55 19.64
CA GLU A 119 6.77 -10.46 19.69
C GLU A 119 6.77 -11.51 18.58
N SER A 120 5.59 -11.93 18.10
CA SER A 120 5.47 -12.90 17.00
C SER A 120 5.92 -12.34 15.65
N PHE A 121 6.07 -11.02 15.52
CA PHE A 121 6.52 -10.33 14.31
C PHE A 121 7.92 -9.71 14.48
N LEU A 122 8.66 -10.13 15.51
CA LEU A 122 10.06 -9.78 15.69
C LEU A 122 10.97 -10.92 15.19
N PRO A 123 12.19 -10.60 14.70
CA PRO A 123 13.14 -11.63 14.30
C PRO A 123 13.49 -12.55 15.48
N ALA A 124 13.70 -13.84 15.20
CA ALA A 124 14.06 -14.80 16.24
C ALA A 124 15.37 -14.42 16.94
N GLY A 125 15.34 -14.43 18.27
CA GLY A 125 16.50 -14.12 19.11
C GLY A 125 16.72 -12.64 19.40
N VAL A 126 15.87 -11.74 18.89
CA VAL A 126 15.86 -10.32 19.27
C VAL A 126 15.16 -10.16 20.61
N ASP A 127 15.85 -9.62 21.60
CA ASP A 127 15.31 -9.40 22.96
C ASP A 127 15.21 -7.93 23.38
N SER A 128 15.69 -7.02 22.54
CA SER A 128 15.75 -5.60 22.85
C SER A 128 15.75 -4.71 21.62
N CYS A 129 15.43 -3.44 21.85
CA CYS A 129 15.46 -2.38 20.85
C CYS A 129 16.86 -2.20 20.23
N GLU A 130 17.93 -2.37 21.01
CA GLU A 130 19.30 -2.16 20.54
C GLU A 130 19.72 -3.15 19.45
N GLU A 131 19.08 -4.32 19.41
CA GLU A 131 19.31 -5.36 18.40
C GLU A 131 18.48 -5.14 17.12
N LEU A 132 17.52 -4.21 17.15
CA LEU A 132 16.68 -3.87 16.01
C LEU A 132 17.23 -2.70 15.20
N ARG A 133 17.06 -2.80 13.88
CA ARG A 133 17.33 -1.67 13.00
C ARG A 133 16.27 -0.58 13.23
N ASN A 134 16.74 0.67 13.31
CA ASN A 134 15.90 1.85 13.51
C ASN A 134 15.09 1.79 14.82
N CYS A 135 15.65 1.17 15.86
CA CYS A 135 15.14 1.23 17.22
C CYS A 135 16.27 1.77 18.14
N PRO A 136 16.02 2.81 18.96
CA PRO A 136 14.79 3.61 19.05
C PRO A 136 14.42 4.27 17.72
N ALA A 137 13.14 4.62 17.56
CA ALA A 137 12.64 5.20 16.32
C ALA A 137 13.44 6.47 15.98
N PRO A 138 14.06 6.58 14.78
CA PRO A 138 14.91 7.72 14.46
C PRO A 138 14.13 9.03 14.26
N TYR A 139 12.81 8.95 14.07
CA TYR A 139 11.88 10.05 13.85
C TYR A 139 10.43 9.51 13.93
N ASP A 140 9.47 10.44 13.95
CA ASP A 140 8.04 10.13 13.94
C ASP A 140 7.62 9.42 12.66
N GLY A 141 6.71 8.45 12.78
CA GLY A 141 6.12 7.78 11.63
C GLY A 141 5.50 6.43 11.97
N TYR A 142 5.42 5.55 10.98
CA TYR A 142 4.76 4.26 11.11
C TYR A 142 5.72 3.09 11.10
N VAL A 143 5.45 2.12 11.98
CA VAL A 143 5.94 0.75 11.83
C VAL A 143 4.98 0.02 10.91
N THR A 144 5.52 -0.62 9.88
CA THR A 144 4.75 -1.23 8.78
C THR A 144 5.10 -2.70 8.63
N MET A 145 4.17 -3.45 8.04
CA MET A 145 4.39 -4.86 7.75
C MET A 145 3.51 -5.31 6.59
N GLY A 146 4.07 -6.10 5.68
CA GLY A 146 3.27 -6.84 4.71
C GLY A 146 2.43 -7.92 5.39
N ASP A 147 1.20 -8.14 4.94
CA ASP A 147 0.28 -9.09 5.58
C ASP A 147 0.80 -10.55 5.56
N ALA A 148 1.62 -10.91 4.57
CA ALA A 148 2.31 -12.19 4.48
C ALA A 148 3.73 -12.17 5.06
N ASN A 149 4.20 -11.01 5.53
CA ASN A 149 5.53 -10.91 6.12
C ASN A 149 5.49 -11.46 7.56
N GLY A 150 6.45 -12.30 7.91
CA GLY A 150 6.60 -12.80 9.28
C GLY A 150 7.27 -11.84 10.26
N VAL A 151 7.73 -10.67 9.79
CA VAL A 151 8.41 -9.67 10.61
C VAL A 151 8.15 -8.25 10.10
N TYR A 152 8.24 -7.26 10.99
CA TYR A 152 8.12 -5.83 10.63
C TYR A 152 9.14 -5.39 9.58
N ASP A 153 8.75 -4.44 8.73
CA ASP A 153 9.60 -3.91 7.67
C ASP A 153 10.86 -3.25 8.22
N GLN A 154 10.73 -2.59 9.37
CA GLN A 154 11.80 -1.92 10.10
C GLN A 154 12.85 -2.91 10.60
N ALA A 155 12.42 -4.04 11.15
CA ALA A 155 13.29 -5.12 11.60
C ALA A 155 13.98 -5.83 10.42
N LYS A 156 13.23 -6.09 9.33
CA LYS A 156 13.74 -6.78 8.13
C LYS A 156 14.66 -5.90 7.27
N GLY A 157 14.65 -4.58 7.49
CA GLY A 157 15.36 -3.62 6.68
C GLY A 157 14.74 -3.38 5.30
N ILE A 158 13.43 -3.62 5.16
CA ILE A 158 12.66 -3.27 3.95
C ILE A 158 12.52 -1.75 3.86
N ALA A 159 12.21 -1.11 4.99
CA ALA A 159 12.11 0.32 5.15
C ALA A 159 12.49 0.69 6.59
N PRO A 160 13.07 1.87 6.85
CA PRO A 160 13.09 2.41 8.22
C PRO A 160 11.66 2.80 8.65
N VAL A 161 11.50 3.41 9.82
CA VAL A 161 10.19 3.99 10.22
C VAL A 161 9.65 4.82 9.05
N VAL A 162 8.38 4.66 8.72
CA VAL A 162 7.79 5.29 7.53
C VAL A 162 7.30 6.67 7.91
N LYS A 163 7.98 7.71 7.44
CA LYS A 163 7.55 9.08 7.69
C LYS A 163 6.21 9.39 7.02
N GLU A 164 5.45 10.28 7.63
CA GLU A 164 4.18 10.77 7.07
C GLU A 164 4.39 11.35 5.67
N GLU A 165 5.45 12.12 5.42
CA GLU A 165 5.72 12.70 4.10
C GLU A 165 6.11 11.68 3.02
N TRP A 166 6.40 10.43 3.40
CA TRP A 166 6.68 9.36 2.45
C TRP A 166 5.42 8.61 2.03
N VAL A 167 4.34 8.73 2.80
CA VAL A 167 3.04 8.13 2.48
C VAL A 167 2.44 8.87 1.29
N ARG A 168 2.17 8.11 0.22
CA ARG A 168 1.61 8.63 -1.04
C ARG A 168 0.10 8.49 -1.09
N ALA A 169 -0.40 7.36 -0.60
CA ALA A 169 -1.80 6.98 -0.76
C ALA A 169 -2.18 5.86 0.20
N LYS A 170 -3.48 5.59 0.30
CA LYS A 170 -4.06 4.44 0.97
C LYS A 170 -4.66 3.48 -0.04
N ALA A 171 -4.51 2.19 0.22
CA ALA A 171 -5.06 1.14 -0.60
C ALA A 171 -6.57 1.05 -0.39
N GLY A 172 -7.29 1.20 -1.50
CA GLY A 172 -8.73 1.35 -1.54
C GLY A 172 -9.44 0.06 -1.93
N LEU A 173 -9.91 0.01 -3.18
CA LEU A 173 -10.66 -1.11 -3.75
C LEU A 173 -9.71 -2.05 -4.48
N ARG A 174 -9.83 -3.36 -4.22
CA ARG A 174 -9.07 -4.40 -4.94
C ARG A 174 -9.90 -4.98 -6.07
N ILE A 175 -9.31 -5.09 -7.25
CA ILE A 175 -9.86 -5.74 -8.43
C ILE A 175 -8.93 -6.91 -8.77
N PRO A 176 -9.35 -8.15 -8.46
CA PRO A 176 -8.51 -9.31 -8.69
C PRO A 176 -8.07 -9.43 -10.15
N CYS A 177 -6.83 -9.86 -10.38
CA CYS A 177 -6.28 -10.17 -11.71
C CYS A 177 -6.14 -9.05 -12.74
N LEU A 178 -6.78 -7.90 -12.54
CA LEU A 178 -6.75 -6.81 -13.52
C LEU A 178 -5.34 -6.21 -13.69
N GLY A 179 -4.50 -6.32 -12.66
CA GLY A 179 -3.11 -5.86 -12.66
C GLY A 179 -2.24 -6.59 -13.68
N TRP A 180 -2.52 -7.86 -13.99
CA TRP A 180 -1.77 -8.63 -14.99
C TRP A 180 -1.72 -7.95 -16.36
N LEU A 181 -2.80 -7.27 -16.78
CA LEU A 181 -2.81 -6.52 -18.04
C LEU A 181 -1.72 -5.46 -18.08
N ARG A 182 -1.52 -4.75 -16.96
CA ARG A 182 -0.50 -3.72 -16.82
C ARG A 182 0.90 -4.34 -16.75
N LEU A 183 1.08 -5.36 -15.92
CA LEU A 183 2.37 -6.03 -15.72
C LEU A 183 2.92 -6.64 -17.02
N VAL A 184 2.06 -7.29 -17.80
CA VAL A 184 2.44 -7.84 -19.12
C VAL A 184 2.72 -6.72 -20.13
N ALA A 185 1.92 -5.65 -20.15
CA ALA A 185 2.12 -4.52 -21.06
C ALA A 185 3.41 -3.73 -20.77
N GLU A 186 3.81 -3.63 -19.50
CA GLU A 186 5.07 -2.99 -19.07
C GLU A 186 6.28 -3.93 -19.24
N GLY A 187 6.06 -5.22 -19.49
CA GLY A 187 7.11 -6.23 -19.70
C GLY A 187 7.75 -6.73 -18.41
N SER A 188 7.15 -6.47 -17.25
CA SER A 188 7.63 -6.99 -15.96
C SER A 188 7.30 -8.48 -15.76
N GLU A 189 6.28 -8.99 -16.48
CA GLU A 189 5.79 -10.38 -16.38
C GLU A 189 5.46 -10.95 -17.77
N SER A 190 5.47 -12.29 -17.90
CA SER A 190 5.03 -12.99 -19.11
C SER A 190 3.54 -13.34 -19.08
N VAL A 191 2.92 -13.49 -20.26
CA VAL A 191 1.56 -14.04 -20.38
C VAL A 191 1.46 -15.45 -19.77
N SER A 192 2.54 -16.23 -19.79
CA SER A 192 2.60 -17.55 -19.15
C SER A 192 2.50 -17.50 -17.63
N ASP A 193 2.81 -16.35 -17.03
CA ASP A 193 2.91 -16.18 -15.58
C ASP A 193 1.58 -15.71 -14.99
N VAL A 194 0.60 -15.38 -15.85
CA VAL A 194 -0.74 -14.95 -15.45
C VAL A 194 -1.45 -16.12 -14.76
N SER A 195 -1.48 -16.04 -13.44
CA SER A 195 -2.30 -16.91 -12.60
C SER A 195 -3.45 -16.09 -12.03
N CYS A 196 -4.65 -16.50 -12.42
CA CYS A 196 -5.88 -16.14 -11.75
C CYS A 196 -6.46 -17.46 -11.28
N TRP A 197 -6.80 -17.56 -10.00
CA TRP A 197 -7.38 -18.75 -9.36
C TRP A 197 -6.39 -19.83 -8.95
#